data_AF-A0A0Q7XR52-F1
#
_entry.id   AF-A0A0Q7XR52-F1
#
_cell.length_a   1.000
_cell.length_b   1.000
_cell.length_c   1.000
_cell.angle_alpha   90.00
_cell.angle_beta   90.00
_cell.angle_gamma   90.00
#
_symmetry.space_group_name_H-M   'P 1'
#
loop_
_entity.id
_entity.type
_entity.pdbx_description
1 polymer ?
#
loop_
_entity_poly.entity_id
_entity_poly.type
_entity_poly.pdbx_seq_one_letter_code
_entity_poly.pdbx_strand_id
1 'polypeptide(L)'
;MRARIILEPPISAVAAVSAGSQDVALLRELALRSREATDWAEYEAADDAFHKALAAVTGNHLLMAVLGMLSTVRGRAQWQRGHDAAFSKARKREYALRQGDVHLAIVDAVANKNGVLASETMRQHLAYIDHLFSA
;
A
#
# COMPACT_ATOMS: atom_id res chain seq x y z
N MET A 1 -1.97 -5.81 10.58
CA MET A 1 -1.79 -4.79 11.65
C MET A 1 -3.01 -3.88 11.63
N ARG A 2 -3.88 -3.96 12.66
CA ARG A 2 -5.15 -3.21 12.70
C ARG A 2 -5.02 -1.69 12.51
N ALA A 3 -3.91 -1.07 12.92
CA ALA A 3 -3.68 0.36 12.73
C ALA A 3 -3.76 0.80 11.27
N ARG A 4 -3.26 -0.01 10.33
CA ARG A 4 -3.32 0.27 8.88
C ARG A 4 -4.76 0.40 8.39
N ILE A 5 -5.64 -0.52 8.82
CA ILE A 5 -7.07 -0.54 8.44
C ILE A 5 -7.82 0.71 8.94
N ILE A 6 -7.37 1.30 10.05
CA ILE A 6 -7.98 2.52 10.61
C ILE A 6 -7.49 3.77 9.87
N LEU A 7 -6.20 3.83 9.54
CA LEU A 7 -5.54 5.05 9.08
C LEU A 7 -5.48 5.18 7.55
N GLU A 8 -5.17 4.11 6.83
CA GLU A 8 -4.88 4.20 5.39
C GLU A 8 -6.12 4.40 4.51
N PRO A 9 -7.28 3.76 4.77
CA PRO A 9 -8.49 4.02 3.99
C PRO A 9 -8.91 5.50 3.92
N PRO A 10 -9.07 6.23 5.04
CA PRO A 10 -9.40 7.66 4.96
C PRO A 10 -8.28 8.49 4.31
N ILE A 11 -7.01 8.10 4.44
CA ILE A 11 -5.89 8.75 3.72
C ILE A 11 -6.06 8.61 2.20
N SER A 12 -6.39 7.41 1.71
CA SER A 12 -6.65 7.18 0.28
C SER A 12 -7.81 8.04 -0.23
N ALA A 13 -8.87 8.24 0.59
CA ALA A 13 -9.96 9.16 0.23
C ALA A 13 -9.47 10.61 0.08
N VAL A 14 -8.67 11.10 1.03
CA VAL A 14 -8.12 12.46 0.98
C VAL A 14 -7.15 12.63 -0.19
N ALA A 15 -6.32 11.61 -0.45
CA ALA A 15 -5.41 11.59 -1.59
C ALA A 15 -6.17 11.68 -2.91
N ALA A 16 -7.31 10.99 -3.06
CA ALA A 16 -8.15 11.10 -4.25
C ALA A 16 -8.59 12.54 -4.52
N VAL A 17 -9.01 13.29 -3.49
CA VAL A 17 -9.41 14.69 -3.65
C VAL A 17 -8.20 15.56 -4.02
N SER A 18 -7.04 15.30 -3.41
CA SER A 18 -5.86 16.16 -3.47
C SER A 18 -4.97 15.96 -4.70
N ALA A 19 -4.90 14.75 -5.26
CA ALA A 19 -3.90 14.36 -6.25
C ALA A 19 -3.88 15.22 -7.53
N GLY A 20 -2.71 15.73 -7.92
CA GLY A 20 -2.44 16.23 -9.26
C GLY A 20 -2.13 15.11 -10.26
N SER A 21 -1.94 15.47 -11.53
CA SER A 21 -1.55 14.51 -12.58
C SER A 21 -0.18 13.87 -12.31
N GLN A 22 0.77 14.62 -11.76
CA GLN A 22 2.09 14.13 -11.39
C GLN A 22 2.02 13.13 -10.22
N ASP A 23 1.16 13.40 -9.24
CA ASP A 23 0.91 12.49 -8.12
C ASP A 23 0.34 11.16 -8.61
N VAL A 24 -0.66 11.21 -9.49
CA VAL A 24 -1.26 10.00 -10.09
C VAL A 24 -0.22 9.21 -10.87
N ALA A 25 0.66 9.88 -11.63
CA ALA A 25 1.73 9.22 -12.36
C ALA A 25 2.72 8.51 -11.42
N LEU A 26 3.15 9.18 -10.35
CA LEU A 26 4.03 8.59 -9.34
C LEU A 26 3.37 7.39 -8.64
N LEU A 27 2.11 7.53 -8.21
CA LEU A 27 1.39 6.45 -7.56
C LEU A 27 1.24 5.24 -8.50
N ARG A 28 0.99 5.47 -9.79
CA ARG A 28 0.92 4.40 -10.80
C ARG A 28 2.26 3.70 -10.99
N GLU A 29 3.36 4.45 -11.05
CA GLU A 29 4.71 3.89 -11.13
C GLU A 29 5.01 2.97 -9.94
N LEU A 30 4.74 3.45 -8.71
CA LEU A 30 4.98 2.67 -7.49
C LEU A 30 4.11 1.41 -7.42
N ALA A 31 2.84 1.52 -7.83
CA ALA A 31 1.94 0.37 -7.93
C ALA A 31 2.47 -0.68 -8.94
N LEU A 32 2.91 -0.26 -10.13
CA LEU A 32 3.52 -1.14 -11.13
C LEU A 32 4.80 -1.80 -10.61
N ARG A 33 5.68 -1.04 -9.95
CA ARG A 33 6.89 -1.59 -9.34
C ARG A 33 6.58 -2.65 -8.29
N SER A 34 5.55 -2.44 -7.46
CA SER A 34 5.12 -3.47 -6.49
C SER A 34 4.59 -4.72 -7.19
N ARG A 35 3.89 -4.56 -8.31
CA ARG A 35 3.33 -5.67 -9.11
C ARG A 35 4.41 -6.48 -9.82
N GLU A 36 5.42 -5.80 -10.34
CA GLU A 36 6.48 -6.36 -11.20
C GLU A 36 7.73 -6.80 -10.44
N ALA A 37 7.75 -6.59 -9.11
CA ALA A 37 8.86 -6.94 -8.24
C ALA A 37 9.34 -8.39 -8.45
N THR A 38 10.65 -8.53 -8.60
CA THR A 38 11.31 -9.80 -8.94
C THR A 38 11.70 -10.61 -7.71
N ASP A 39 11.79 -9.95 -6.56
CA ASP A 39 12.01 -10.54 -5.27
C ASP A 39 11.19 -9.85 -4.16
N TRP A 40 11.30 -10.39 -2.95
CA TRP A 40 10.52 -9.92 -1.81
C TRP A 40 10.97 -8.55 -1.30
N ALA A 41 12.27 -8.26 -1.34
CA ALA A 41 12.81 -7.00 -0.86
C ALA A 41 12.38 -5.84 -1.75
N GLU A 42 12.40 -6.07 -3.07
CA GLU A 42 11.87 -5.12 -4.06
C GLU A 42 10.38 -4.88 -3.86
N TYR A 43 9.60 -5.95 -3.67
CA TYR A 43 8.17 -5.85 -3.38
C TYR A 43 7.91 -5.01 -2.12
N GLU A 44 8.58 -5.33 -1.00
CA GLU A 44 8.37 -4.62 0.27
C GLU A 44 8.74 -3.14 0.19
N ALA A 45 9.82 -2.82 -0.53
CA ALA A 45 10.25 -1.44 -0.75
C ALA A 45 9.23 -0.67 -1.60
N ALA A 46 8.73 -1.27 -2.68
CA ALA A 46 7.73 -0.65 -3.55
C ALA A 46 6.37 -0.50 -2.86
N ASP A 47 5.93 -1.51 -2.11
CA ASP A 47 4.74 -1.47 -1.25
C ASP A 47 4.84 -0.33 -0.23
N ASP A 48 5.96 -0.24 0.50
CA ASP A 48 6.18 0.84 1.47
C ASP A 48 6.12 2.23 0.84
N ALA A 49 6.78 2.37 -0.31
CA ALA A 49 6.83 3.62 -1.05
C ALA A 49 5.44 4.03 -1.54
N PHE A 50 4.63 3.09 -2.03
CA PHE A 50 3.26 3.35 -2.46
C PHE A 50 2.40 3.93 -1.34
N HIS A 51 2.39 3.29 -0.16
CA HIS A 51 1.59 3.75 0.98
C HIS A 51 2.06 5.10 1.53
N LYS A 52 3.38 5.34 1.57
CA LYS A 52 3.93 6.65 1.93
C LYS A 52 3.58 7.74 0.92
N ALA A 53 3.61 7.41 -0.37
CA ALA A 53 3.23 8.34 -1.43
C ALA A 53 1.75 8.73 -1.32
N LEU A 54 0.83 7.79 -1.06
CA LEU A 54 -0.57 8.10 -0.79
C LEU A 54 -0.73 9.13 0.34
N ALA A 55 0.02 9.00 1.43
CA ALA A 55 0.01 9.97 2.51
C ALA A 55 0.60 11.33 2.07
N ALA A 56 1.69 11.34 1.30
CA ALA A 56 2.30 12.56 0.78
C ALA A 56 1.36 13.35 -0.14
N VAL A 57 0.61 12.65 -0.99
CA VAL A 57 -0.38 13.24 -1.91
C VAL A 57 -1.49 13.99 -1.19
N THR A 58 -1.76 13.70 0.09
CA THR A 58 -2.71 14.48 0.88
C THR A 58 -2.24 15.91 1.19
N GLY A 59 -0.94 16.21 1.03
CA GLY A 59 -0.34 17.47 1.45
C GLY A 59 -0.33 17.69 2.97
N ASN A 60 -0.72 16.70 3.76
CA ASN A 60 -0.83 16.81 5.21
C ASN A 60 0.38 16.18 5.91
N HIS A 61 1.28 17.02 6.42
CA HIS A 61 2.51 16.59 7.07
C HIS A 61 2.28 15.68 8.29
N LEU A 62 1.16 15.82 9.01
CA LEU A 62 0.84 14.93 10.13
C LEU A 62 0.52 13.52 9.64
N LEU A 63 -0.27 13.38 8.57
CA LEU A 63 -0.59 12.08 7.99
C LEU A 63 0.66 11.40 7.43
N MET A 64 1.55 12.16 6.80
CA MET A 64 2.85 11.67 6.34
C MET A 64 3.71 11.16 7.50
N ALA A 65 3.80 11.92 8.59
CA ALA A 65 4.59 11.54 9.76
C ALA A 65 4.04 10.26 10.43
N VAL A 66 2.72 10.19 10.61
CA VAL A 66 2.04 9.01 11.17
C VAL A 66 2.29 7.77 10.31
N LEU A 67 2.19 7.88 8.99
CA LEU A 67 2.47 6.75 8.09
C LEU A 67 3.95 6.38 8.06
N GLY A 68 4.86 7.35 8.13
CA GLY A 68 6.29 7.09 8.26
C GLY A 68 6.64 6.29 9.53
N MET A 69 6.00 6.62 10.66
CA MET A 69 6.13 5.85 11.90
C MET A 69 5.55 4.44 11.75
N LEU A 70 4.37 4.30 11.13
CA LEU A 70 3.74 3.00 10.90
C LEU A 70 4.61 2.09 10.01
N SER A 71 5.17 2.63 8.93
CA SER A 71 6.14 1.93 8.07
C SER A 71 7.38 1.48 8.83
N THR A 72 7.92 2.32 9.71
CA THR A 72 9.09 1.98 10.52
C THR A 72 8.79 0.80 11.46
N VAL A 73 7.61 0.79 12.09
CA VAL A 73 7.17 -0.31 12.94
C VAL A 73 6.92 -1.58 12.12
N ARG A 74 6.34 -1.47 10.91
CA ARG A 74 6.12 -2.58 9.98
C ARG A 74 7.43 -3.26 9.58
N GLY A 75 8.43 -2.50 9.15
CA GLY A 75 9.73 -3.04 8.76
C GLY A 75 10.45 -3.76 9.90
N ARG A 76 10.35 -3.24 11.13
CA ARG A 76 10.90 -3.93 12.32
C ARG A 76 10.15 -5.23 12.66
N ALA A 77 8.83 -5.24 12.49
CA ALA A 77 8.01 -6.43 12.74
C ALA A 77 8.19 -7.51 11.64
N GLN A 78 8.50 -7.12 10.41
CA GLN A 78 8.85 -8.03 9.32
C GLN A 78 10.21 -8.71 9.58
N TRP A 79 11.20 -8.01 10.15
CA TRP A 79 12.45 -8.63 10.59
C TRP A 79 12.27 -9.66 11.72
N GLN A 80 11.20 -9.54 12.53
CA GLN A 80 10.87 -10.49 13.59
C GLN A 80 9.98 -11.66 13.16
N ARG A 81 9.36 -11.61 11.97
CA ARG A 81 8.50 -12.68 11.47
C ARG A 81 9.09 -13.27 10.21
N GLY A 82 9.47 -14.56 10.26
CA GLY A 82 10.06 -15.33 9.17
C GLY A 82 9.15 -15.50 7.95
N HIS A 83 8.84 -14.40 7.26
CA HIS A 83 8.14 -14.37 5.96
C HIS A 83 8.92 -15.14 4.89
N ASP A 84 10.24 -15.22 5.02
CA ASP A 84 11.08 -16.04 4.14
C ASP A 84 10.88 -17.54 4.30
N ALA A 85 10.49 -18.01 5.49
CA ALA A 85 10.29 -19.45 5.74
C ALA A 85 8.90 -19.95 5.30
N ALA A 86 7.88 -19.08 5.25
CA ALA A 86 6.50 -19.46 4.96
C ALA A 86 6.13 -19.43 3.46
N PHE A 87 6.81 -18.59 2.66
CA PHE A 87 6.45 -18.38 1.25
C PHE A 87 7.48 -18.93 0.27
N SER A 88 7.09 -19.94 -0.52
CA SER A 88 7.85 -20.33 -1.71
C SER A 88 7.87 -19.18 -2.72
N LYS A 89 8.89 -19.15 -3.59
CA LYS A 89 9.05 -18.09 -4.61
C LYS A 89 7.80 -17.91 -5.49
N ALA A 90 7.12 -19.01 -5.85
CA ALA A 90 5.88 -18.97 -6.62
C ALA A 90 4.75 -18.24 -5.87
N ARG A 91 4.57 -18.51 -4.57
CA ARG A 91 3.56 -17.82 -3.75
C ARG A 91 3.89 -16.34 -3.55
N LYS A 92 5.17 -15.97 -3.43
CA LYS A 92 5.60 -14.55 -3.33
C LYS A 92 5.24 -13.76 -4.58
N ARG A 93 5.48 -14.32 -5.77
CA ARG A 93 5.14 -13.68 -7.05
C ARG A 93 3.64 -13.52 -7.25
N GLU A 94 2.86 -14.56 -6.96
CA GLU A 94 1.40 -14.49 -7.03
C GLU A 94 0.84 -13.42 -6.08
N TYR A 95 1.39 -13.35 -4.88
CA TYR A 95 1.04 -12.32 -3.91
C TYR A 95 1.34 -10.91 -4.43
N ALA A 96 2.56 -10.67 -4.94
CA ALA A 96 2.97 -9.38 -5.48
C ALA A 96 2.06 -8.94 -6.66
N LEU A 97 1.76 -9.85 -7.58
CA LEU A 97 0.82 -9.58 -8.69
C LEU A 97 -0.55 -9.16 -8.17
N ARG A 98 -1.13 -9.94 -7.24
CA ARG A 98 -2.46 -9.66 -6.70
C ARG A 98 -2.51 -8.35 -5.91
N GLN A 99 -1.52 -8.07 -5.07
CA GLN A 99 -1.51 -6.83 -4.29
C GLN A 99 -1.22 -5.61 -5.18
N GLY A 100 -0.34 -5.75 -6.17
CA GLY A 100 -0.07 -4.72 -7.16
C GLY A 100 -1.30 -4.36 -8.01
N ASP A 101 -2.10 -5.34 -8.42
CA ASP A 101 -3.38 -5.08 -9.11
C ASP A 101 -4.36 -4.28 -8.24
N VAL A 102 -4.39 -4.56 -6.93
CA VAL A 102 -5.21 -3.78 -5.98
C VAL A 102 -4.66 -2.37 -5.80
N HIS A 103 -3.34 -2.18 -5.75
CA HIS A 103 -2.73 -0.85 -5.74
C HIS A 103 -3.12 -0.05 -6.99
N LEU A 104 -3.07 -0.65 -8.17
CA LEU A 104 -3.52 -0.01 -9.41
C LEU A 104 -4.99 0.41 -9.35
N ALA A 105 -5.88 -0.42 -8.80
CA ALA A 105 -7.28 -0.07 -8.63
C ALA A 105 -7.46 1.15 -7.68
N ILE A 106 -6.64 1.26 -6.63
CA ILE A 106 -6.63 2.45 -5.75
C ILE A 106 -6.16 3.67 -6.54
N VAL A 107 -5.11 3.55 -7.36
CA VAL A 107 -4.63 4.64 -8.22
C VAL A 107 -5.70 5.08 -9.21
N ASP A 108 -6.44 4.15 -9.81
CA ASP A 108 -7.53 4.48 -10.72
C ASP A 108 -8.66 5.23 -9.99
N ALA A 109 -8.99 4.84 -8.76
CA ALA A 109 -9.95 5.58 -7.94
C ALA A 109 -9.46 7.00 -7.59
N VAL A 110 -8.18 7.15 -7.25
CA VAL A 110 -7.52 8.45 -6.99
C VAL A 110 -7.54 9.33 -8.24
N ALA A 111 -7.17 8.78 -9.41
CA ALA A 111 -7.17 9.48 -10.69
C ALA A 111 -8.56 9.99 -11.08
N ASN A 112 -9.60 9.21 -10.78
CA ASN A 112 -11.00 9.57 -11.01
C ASN A 112 -11.60 10.44 -9.91
N LYS A 113 -10.80 10.95 -8.96
CA LYS A 113 -11.25 11.77 -7.83
C LYS A 113 -12.32 11.08 -6.97
N ASN A 114 -12.38 9.75 -6.99
CA ASN A 114 -13.37 8.96 -6.28
C ASN A 114 -12.82 8.52 -4.91
N GLY A 115 -12.92 9.40 -3.92
CA GLY A 115 -12.41 9.12 -2.57
C GLY A 115 -13.12 7.98 -1.85
N VAL A 116 -14.42 7.78 -2.10
CA VAL A 116 -15.18 6.67 -1.51
C VAL A 116 -14.63 5.33 -2.01
N LEU A 117 -14.44 5.20 -3.32
CA LEU A 117 -13.87 3.98 -3.91
C LEU A 117 -12.43 3.77 -3.45
N ALA A 118 -11.59 4.81 -3.43
CA ALA A 118 -10.20 4.69 -3.00
C ALA A 118 -10.07 4.18 -1.55
N SER A 119 -10.93 4.68 -0.65
CA SER A 119 -10.99 4.23 0.74
C SER A 119 -11.47 2.79 0.86
N GLU A 120 -12.54 2.43 0.16
CA GLU A 120 -13.11 1.08 0.25
C GLU A 120 -12.15 0.04 -0.32
N THR A 121 -11.52 0.31 -1.47
CA THR A 121 -10.50 -0.57 -2.04
C THR A 121 -9.30 -0.74 -1.10
N MET A 122 -8.82 0.34 -0.47
CA MET A 122 -7.74 0.26 0.53
C MET A 122 -8.16 -0.55 1.77
N ARG A 123 -9.41 -0.41 2.22
CA ARG A 123 -9.92 -1.19 3.36
C ARG A 123 -9.94 -2.68 3.05
N GLN A 124 -10.44 -3.06 1.88
CA GLN A 124 -10.51 -4.45 1.42
C GLN A 124 -9.12 -5.06 1.24
N HIS A 125 -8.19 -4.30 0.65
CA HIS A 125 -6.78 -4.65 0.53
C HIS A 125 -6.18 -5.04 1.88
N LEU A 126 -6.30 -4.15 2.88
CA LEU A 126 -5.69 -4.35 4.19
C LEU A 126 -6.40 -5.42 5.02
N ALA A 127 -7.72 -5.58 4.87
CA ALA A 127 -8.47 -6.66 5.51
C ALA A 127 -8.03 -8.03 4.98
N TYR A 128 -7.84 -8.17 3.67
CA TYR A 128 -7.31 -9.38 3.06
C TYR A 128 -5.92 -9.73 3.62
N ILE A 129 -5.03 -8.74 3.69
CA ILE A 129 -3.69 -8.90 4.28
C ILE A 129 -3.76 -9.31 5.75
N ASP A 130 -4.61 -8.67 6.56
CA ASP A 130 -4.73 -8.97 7.98
C ASP A 130 -5.23 -10.40 8.21
N HIS A 131 -6.15 -10.89 7.36
CA HIS A 131 -6.63 -12.27 7.40
C HIS A 131 -5.54 -13.30 7.04
N LEU A 132 -4.70 -13.00 6.03
CA LEU A 132 -3.60 -13.90 5.63
C LEU A 132 -2.57 -14.13 6.74
N PHE A 133 -2.38 -13.17 7.64
CA PHE A 133 -1.34 -13.21 8.68
C PHE A 133 -1.87 -13.43 10.10
N SER A 134 -3.20 -13.56 10.26
CA SER A 134 -3.84 -13.89 11.53
C SER A 134 -4.23 -15.37 11.66
N ALA A 135 -3.99 -16.16 10.60
CA ALA A 135 -4.12 -17.62 10.58
C ALA A 135 -2.76 -18.27 10.84
#